data_AF-U6N5H2-F1
#
_entry.id   AF-U6N5H2-F1
#
_cell.length_a   1.000
_cell.length_b   1.000
_cell.length_c   1.000
_cell.angle_alpha   90.00
_cell.angle_beta   90.00
_cell.angle_gamma   90.00
#
_symmetry.space_group_name_H-M   'P 1'
#
loop_
_entity.id
_entity.type
_entity.pdbx_description
1 polymer ?
#
loop_
_entity_poly.entity_id
_entity_poly.type
_entity_poly.pdbx_seq_one_letter_code
_entity_poly.pdbx_strand_id
1 'polypeptide(L)'
;MSKQSSAVNRPDAADLLELPPGVHKVEWAPDLRFPLCGTFTLYLEDYTVGYLLRNDLLRDKRVKFVGLRQPHPLTASIELRIQAVDVSPLQLFLETVRRQRTSLTFLGALFKAAVDAYSSSSMSSSSNMSSSNLSSSNLNSNLAANLAGSLGENFSSSSSSSSSNNLNEGLSAAARAAEEGAPLALEGEGGPPLSF
;
A
#
# COMPACT_ATOMS: atom_id res chain seq x y z
N MET A 1 -15.72 -4.03 -26.69
CA MET A 1 -17.02 -3.40 -27.00
C MET A 1 -16.87 -1.92 -26.71
N SER A 2 -16.82 -1.06 -27.73
CA SER A 2 -16.66 0.38 -27.50
C SER A 2 -17.93 0.92 -26.86
N LYS A 3 -17.84 1.38 -25.60
CA LYS A 3 -18.91 2.11 -24.92
C LYS A 3 -19.06 3.48 -25.62
N GLN A 4 -19.72 3.51 -26.77
CA GLN A 4 -20.14 4.75 -27.41
C GLN A 4 -21.40 5.23 -26.69
N SER A 5 -21.23 6.20 -25.78
CA SER A 5 -22.37 6.91 -25.22
C SER A 5 -22.94 7.84 -26.29
N SER A 6 -24.25 7.72 -26.49
CA SER A 6 -25.02 8.47 -27.46
C SER A 6 -25.12 9.96 -27.09
N ALA A 7 -24.80 10.82 -28.06
CA ALA A 7 -25.18 12.24 -28.17
C ALA A 7 -24.69 13.28 -27.12
N VAL A 8 -23.98 12.91 -26.04
CA VAL A 8 -23.51 13.87 -25.02
C VAL A 8 -22.04 13.67 -24.70
N ASN A 9 -21.22 14.75 -24.78
CA ASN A 9 -19.81 14.76 -24.37
C ASN A 9 -19.69 14.73 -22.83
N ARG A 10 -20.06 13.60 -22.23
CA ARG A 10 -19.96 13.33 -20.80
C ARG A 10 -19.31 11.96 -20.62
N PRO A 11 -18.26 11.83 -19.78
CA PRO A 11 -17.69 10.53 -19.44
C PRO A 11 -18.73 9.67 -18.71
N ASP A 12 -18.69 8.36 -18.95
CA ASP A 12 -19.59 7.43 -18.27
C ASP A 12 -19.21 7.32 -16.79
N ALA A 13 -20.20 7.17 -15.92
CA ALA A 13 -19.95 7.03 -14.49
C ALA A 13 -19.21 5.72 -14.16
N ALA A 14 -19.42 4.68 -14.97
CA ALA A 14 -18.72 3.40 -14.82
C ALA A 14 -17.20 3.51 -15.05
N ASP A 15 -16.76 4.47 -15.87
CA ASP A 15 -15.34 4.68 -16.17
C ASP A 15 -14.52 5.15 -14.96
N LEU A 16 -15.18 5.63 -13.90
CA LEU A 16 -14.55 5.98 -12.62
C LEU A 16 -14.30 4.75 -11.72
N LEU A 17 -14.97 3.63 -11.98
CA LEU A 17 -14.93 2.43 -11.14
C LEU A 17 -14.18 1.28 -11.81
N GLU A 18 -14.27 1.19 -13.14
CA GLU A 18 -13.68 0.11 -13.94
C GLU A 18 -12.37 0.54 -14.59
N LEU A 19 -11.30 -0.21 -14.34
CA LEU A 19 -10.03 0.04 -15.01
C LEU A 19 -10.17 -0.28 -16.51
N PRO A 20 -9.56 0.54 -17.39
CA PRO A 20 -9.44 0.20 -18.80
C PRO A 20 -8.71 -1.13 -19.00
N PRO A 21 -9.07 -1.90 -20.05
CA PRO A 21 -8.42 -3.18 -20.31
C PRO A 21 -6.91 -2.96 -20.58
N GLY A 22 -6.07 -3.71 -19.88
CA GLY A 22 -4.62 -3.66 -20.03
C GLY A 22 -3.89 -2.64 -19.13
N VAL A 23 -4.62 -1.83 -18.35
CA VAL A 23 -4.03 -0.89 -17.39
C VAL A 23 -3.99 -1.52 -15.99
N HIS A 24 -2.84 -1.45 -15.33
CA HIS A 24 -2.71 -1.88 -13.94
C HIS A 24 -3.11 -0.77 -12.97
N LYS A 25 -3.65 -1.13 -11.80
CA LYS A 25 -4.04 -0.15 -10.77
C LYS A 25 -2.88 0.74 -10.32
N VAL A 26 -1.69 0.16 -10.26
CA VAL A 26 -0.45 0.83 -9.87
C VAL A 26 0.61 0.52 -10.90
N GLU A 27 1.22 1.56 -11.46
CA GLU A 27 2.39 1.46 -12.33
C GLU A 27 3.59 2.14 -11.68
N TRP A 28 4.78 1.58 -11.90
CA TRP A 28 6.04 2.11 -11.37
C TRP A 28 6.97 2.50 -12.51
N ALA A 29 7.39 3.76 -12.52
CA ALA A 29 8.37 4.29 -13.45
C ALA A 29 9.61 4.81 -12.69
N PRO A 30 10.79 4.18 -12.80
CA PRO A 30 12.01 4.70 -12.19
C PRO A 30 12.47 6.00 -12.87
N ASP A 31 12.98 6.97 -12.10
CA ASP A 31 13.61 8.17 -12.67
C ASP A 31 15.11 7.90 -12.90
N LEU A 32 15.58 8.10 -14.12
CA LEU A 32 16.98 7.86 -14.48
C LEU A 32 17.92 9.00 -14.07
N ARG A 33 17.38 10.18 -13.76
CA ARG A 33 18.19 11.37 -13.42
C ARG A 33 18.63 11.38 -11.97
N PHE A 34 17.87 10.72 -11.09
CA PHE A 34 18.15 10.70 -9.66
C PHE A 34 18.17 9.26 -9.16
N PRO A 35 19.21 8.85 -8.40
CA PRO A 35 19.24 7.51 -7.83
C PRO A 35 18.12 7.33 -6.81
N LEU A 36 17.64 6.09 -6.66
CA LEU A 36 16.58 5.71 -5.70
C LEU A 36 15.36 6.63 -5.78
N CYS A 37 14.99 7.01 -7.00
CA CYS A 37 13.86 7.88 -7.29
C CYS A 37 12.94 7.23 -8.33
N GLY A 38 11.65 7.48 -8.22
CA GLY A 38 10.71 7.14 -9.27
C GLY A 38 9.31 7.61 -8.94
N THR A 39 8.39 7.31 -9.84
CA THR A 39 7.01 7.79 -9.80
C THR A 39 6.07 6.60 -9.85
N PHE A 40 5.16 6.56 -8.87
CA PHE A 40 4.01 5.65 -8.88
C PHE A 40 2.83 6.35 -9.51
N THR A 41 2.23 5.74 -10.54
CA THR A 41 0.97 6.19 -11.12
C THR A 41 -0.14 5.30 -10.56
N LEU A 42 -1.09 5.90 -9.84
CA LEU A 42 -2.27 5.22 -9.30
C LEU A 42 -3.47 5.59 -10.15
N TYR A 43 -4.05 4.61 -10.85
CA TYR A 43 -5.21 4.81 -11.71
C TYR A 43 -6.52 4.63 -10.93
N LEU A 44 -7.54 5.37 -11.31
CA LEU A 44 -8.83 5.47 -10.63
C LEU A 44 -8.69 5.74 -9.13
N GLU A 45 -7.75 6.60 -8.78
CA GLU A 45 -7.52 7.07 -7.42
C GLU A 45 -7.41 8.59 -7.43
N ASP A 46 -7.69 9.19 -6.28
CA ASP A 46 -7.70 10.63 -6.10
C ASP A 46 -6.82 11.06 -4.92
N TYR A 47 -6.91 12.33 -4.57
CA TYR A 47 -6.17 12.92 -3.46
C TYR A 47 -6.45 12.27 -2.10
N THR A 48 -7.53 11.51 -1.94
CA THR A 48 -7.88 10.85 -0.67
C THR A 48 -6.79 9.86 -0.27
N VAL A 49 -6.49 8.89 -1.15
CA VAL A 49 -5.42 7.91 -0.92
C VAL A 49 -4.05 8.55 -1.11
N GLY A 50 -3.92 9.47 -2.08
CA GLY A 50 -2.67 10.16 -2.36
C GLY A 50 -2.11 10.92 -1.15
N TYR A 51 -2.93 11.74 -0.48
CA TYR A 51 -2.49 12.48 0.71
C TYR A 51 -2.23 11.56 1.89
N LEU A 52 -3.01 10.48 2.04
CA LEU A 52 -2.79 9.50 3.10
C LEU A 52 -1.38 8.89 2.99
N LEU A 53 -1.00 8.44 1.80
CA LEU A 53 0.33 7.86 1.55
C LEU A 53 1.44 8.91 1.62
N ARG A 54 1.23 10.09 1.01
CA ARG A 54 2.22 11.17 1.03
C ARG A 54 2.58 11.60 2.45
N ASN A 55 1.57 11.83 3.28
CA ASN A 55 1.80 12.33 4.65
C ASN A 55 2.53 11.29 5.51
N ASP A 56 2.30 10.00 5.27
CA ASP A 56 3.00 8.93 5.97
C ASP A 56 4.45 8.71 5.51
N LEU A 57 4.69 8.85 4.20
CA LEU A 57 6.04 8.80 3.67
C LEU A 57 6.86 9.99 4.15
N LEU A 58 6.27 11.19 4.23
CA LEU A 58 6.97 12.38 4.76
C LEU A 58 7.35 12.26 6.24
N ARG A 59 6.71 11.37 7.00
CA ARG A 59 7.09 11.08 8.40
C ARG A 59 8.31 10.17 8.51
N ASP A 60 8.67 9.47 7.45
CA ASP A 60 9.79 8.52 7.44
C ASP A 60 11.11 9.23 7.11
N LYS A 61 12.11 9.09 7.97
CA LYS A 61 13.44 9.71 7.81
C LYS A 61 14.24 9.15 6.64
N ARG A 62 13.89 7.96 6.14
CA ARG A 62 14.51 7.33 4.97
C ARG A 62 14.07 7.97 3.64
N VAL A 63 13.03 8.81 3.69
CA VAL A 63 12.50 9.53 2.54
C VAL A 63 13.15 10.91 2.43
N LYS A 64 13.73 11.20 1.27
CA LYS A 64 14.28 12.53 0.96
C LYS A 64 13.20 13.47 0.40
N PHE A 65 12.34 12.96 -0.48
CA PHE A 65 11.32 13.75 -1.15
C PHE A 65 10.09 12.92 -1.48
N VAL A 66 8.91 13.54 -1.31
CA VAL A 66 7.63 13.02 -1.79
C VAL A 66 6.84 14.13 -2.46
N GLY A 67 6.52 13.92 -3.74
CA GLY A 67 5.62 14.77 -4.51
C GLY A 67 4.34 14.02 -4.81
N LEU A 68 3.20 14.68 -4.63
CA LEU A 68 1.90 14.19 -5.10
C LEU A 68 1.36 15.20 -6.11
N ARG A 69 0.89 14.72 -7.25
CA ARG A 69 0.19 15.55 -8.23
C ARG A 69 -0.93 14.76 -8.91
N GLN A 70 -2.00 15.44 -9.26
CA GLN A 70 -2.96 14.95 -10.25
C GLN A 70 -2.63 15.63 -11.58
N PRO A 71 -2.27 14.88 -12.65
CA PRO A 71 -1.88 15.48 -13.93
C PRO A 71 -2.99 16.34 -14.55
N HIS A 72 -4.24 15.88 -14.46
CA HIS A 72 -5.41 16.60 -14.95
C HIS A 72 -6.65 16.23 -14.13
N PRO A 73 -7.53 17.18 -13.75
CA PRO A 73 -8.70 16.91 -12.92
C PRO A 73 -9.71 15.94 -13.55
N LEU A 74 -9.85 15.95 -14.89
CA LEU A 74 -10.74 15.03 -15.60
C LEU A 74 -10.20 13.60 -15.71
N THR A 75 -8.91 13.39 -15.41
CA THR A 75 -8.32 12.05 -15.39
C THR A 75 -8.27 11.58 -13.95
N ALA A 76 -8.97 10.49 -13.66
CA ALA A 76 -8.92 9.83 -12.37
C ALA A 76 -7.60 9.07 -12.23
N SER A 77 -6.50 9.80 -12.07
CA SER A 77 -5.17 9.23 -11.81
C SER A 77 -4.34 10.21 -11.02
N ILE A 78 -3.59 9.71 -10.05
CA ILE A 78 -2.62 10.51 -9.31
C ILE A 78 -1.22 9.94 -9.48
N GLU A 79 -0.24 10.82 -9.42
CA GLU A 79 1.17 10.46 -9.46
C GLU A 79 1.84 10.80 -8.13
N LEU A 80 2.51 9.80 -7.56
CA LEU A 80 3.26 9.92 -6.33
C LEU A 80 4.75 9.67 -6.63
N ARG A 81 5.52 10.75 -6.64
CA ARG A 81 6.97 10.71 -6.85
C ARG A 81 7.67 10.56 -5.51
N ILE A 82 8.53 9.55 -5.39
CA ILE A 82 9.28 9.24 -4.17
C ILE A 82 10.76 9.24 -4.49
N GLN A 83 11.53 9.92 -3.65
CA GLN A 83 12.99 9.81 -3.62
C GLN A 83 13.41 9.37 -2.23
N ALA A 84 14.09 8.23 -2.16
CA ALA A 84 14.64 7.68 -0.93
C ALA A 84 16.13 8.03 -0.78
N VAL A 85 16.66 7.87 0.44
CA VAL A 85 18.08 8.11 0.74
C VAL A 85 18.92 6.86 0.46
N ASP A 86 18.53 5.74 1.07
CA ASP A 86 19.31 4.49 1.16
C ASP A 86 18.50 3.23 0.83
N VAL A 87 17.16 3.30 0.87
CA VAL A 87 16.26 2.16 0.64
C VAL A 87 15.57 2.26 -0.73
N SER A 88 15.17 1.12 -1.31
CA SER A 88 14.35 1.09 -2.52
C SER A 88 13.00 1.79 -2.32
N PRO A 89 12.60 2.74 -3.19
CA PRO A 89 11.29 3.40 -3.11
C PRO A 89 10.10 2.43 -3.15
N LEU A 90 10.24 1.30 -3.87
CA LEU A 90 9.23 0.25 -3.93
C LEU A 90 8.99 -0.39 -2.56
N GLN A 91 10.07 -0.70 -1.84
CA GLN A 91 9.98 -1.29 -0.51
C GLN A 91 9.29 -0.31 0.46
N LEU A 92 9.68 0.95 0.40
CA LEU A 92 9.17 2.02 1.26
C LEU A 92 7.68 2.31 1.02
N PHE A 93 7.27 2.29 -0.25
CA PHE A 93 5.87 2.38 -0.64
C PHE A 93 5.05 1.21 -0.08
N LEU A 94 5.51 -0.03 -0.27
CA LEU A 94 4.82 -1.22 0.24
C LEU A 94 4.74 -1.25 1.78
N GLU A 95 5.82 -0.88 2.47
CA GLU A 95 5.84 -0.77 3.93
C GLU A 95 4.82 0.26 4.42
N THR A 96 4.71 1.41 3.73
CA THR A 96 3.75 2.45 4.06
C THR A 96 2.31 2.01 3.86
N VAL A 97 2.00 1.34 2.75
CA VAL A 97 0.67 0.78 2.51
C VAL A 97 0.29 -0.22 3.61
N ARG A 98 1.21 -1.12 3.99
CA ARG A 98 0.98 -2.09 5.07
C ARG A 98 0.73 -1.40 6.41
N ARG A 99 1.55 -0.40 6.76
CA ARG A 99 1.40 0.41 7.98
C ARG A 99 0.05 1.13 8.03
N GLN A 100 -0.37 1.75 6.93
CA GLN A 100 -1.67 2.41 6.83
C GLN A 100 -2.84 1.43 7.02
N ARG A 101 -2.76 0.26 6.39
CA ARG A 101 -3.75 -0.81 6.60
C ARG A 101 -3.87 -1.19 8.08
N THR A 102 -2.74 -1.45 8.75
CA THR A 102 -2.73 -1.80 10.18
C THR A 102 -3.30 -0.67 11.05
N SER A 103 -2.94 0.58 10.75
CA SER A 103 -3.46 1.75 11.48
C SER A 103 -4.97 1.89 11.36
N LEU A 104 -5.53 1.70 10.16
CA LEU A 104 -6.97 1.78 9.93
C LEU A 104 -7.72 0.61 10.58
N THR A 105 -7.17 -0.60 10.53
CA THR A 105 -7.73 -1.76 11.24
C THR A 105 -7.74 -1.52 12.75
N PHE A 106 -6.66 -0.97 13.31
CA PHE A 106 -6.59 -0.62 14.73
C PHE A 106 -7.60 0.45 15.11
N LEU A 107 -7.72 1.52 14.32
CA LEU A 107 -8.72 2.58 14.54
C LEU A 107 -10.15 2.02 14.50
N GLY A 108 -10.45 1.12 13.55
CA GLY A 108 -11.75 0.46 13.46
C GLY A 108 -12.07 -0.39 14.70
N ALA A 109 -11.09 -1.12 15.24
CA ALA A 109 -11.25 -1.88 16.47
C ALA A 109 -11.50 -0.97 17.69
N LEU A 110 -10.73 0.13 17.82
CA LEU A 110 -10.94 1.12 18.88
C LEU A 110 -12.32 1.76 18.79
N PHE A 111 -12.73 2.14 17.59
CA PHE A 111 -14.04 2.74 17.35
C PHE A 111 -15.16 1.78 17.74
N LYS A 112 -15.07 0.51 17.31
CA LYS A 112 -16.05 -0.52 17.67
C LYS A 112 -16.14 -0.71 19.19
N ALA A 113 -15.01 -0.84 19.88
CA ALA A 113 -14.99 -0.98 21.33
C ALA A 113 -15.64 0.23 22.04
N ALA A 114 -15.36 1.46 21.56
CA ALA A 114 -15.95 2.68 22.10
C ALA A 114 -17.47 2.75 21.89
N VAL A 115 -17.96 2.32 20.72
CA VAL A 115 -19.41 2.26 20.42
C VAL A 115 -20.12 1.21 21.27
N ASP A 116 -19.50 0.04 21.46
CA ASP A 116 -20.04 -1.04 22.29
C ASP A 116 -20.13 -0.59 23.77
N ALA A 117 -19.13 0.13 24.27
CA ALA A 117 -19.13 0.73 25.61
C ALA A 117 -20.19 1.83 25.80
N TYR A 118 -20.38 2.69 24.78
CA TYR A 118 -21.43 3.72 24.82
C TYR A 118 -22.84 3.10 24.80
N SER A 119 -23.06 2.10 23.95
CA SER A 119 -24.35 1.42 23.81
C SER A 119 -24.76 0.76 25.13
N SER A 120 -23.83 0.07 25.78
CA SER A 120 -24.07 -0.56 27.09
C SER A 120 -24.32 0.46 28.21
N SER A 121 -23.63 1.60 28.24
CA SER A 121 -23.90 2.69 29.19
C SER A 121 -25.25 3.39 28.95
N SER A 122 -25.71 3.48 27.71
CA SER A 122 -27.01 4.08 27.38
C SER A 122 -28.18 3.19 27.82
N MET A 123 -28.04 1.87 27.71
CA MET A 123 -29.06 0.90 28.13
C MET A 123 -29.18 0.78 29.65
N SER A 124 -28.09 0.93 30.41
CA SER A 124 -28.13 0.96 31.87
C SER A 124 -28.74 2.25 32.45
N SER A 125 -28.70 3.36 31.69
CA SER A 125 -29.28 4.63 32.10
C SER A 125 -30.82 4.65 32.05
N SER A 126 -31.44 3.76 31.27
CA SER A 126 -32.90 3.61 31.18
C SER A 126 -33.49 2.68 32.25
N SER A 127 -32.67 1.89 32.95
CA SER A 127 -33.12 0.91 33.94
C SER A 127 -32.78 1.25 35.39
N ASN A 128 -31.94 2.27 35.64
CA ASN A 128 -31.56 2.71 36.98
C ASN A 128 -32.17 4.07 37.34
N MET A 129 -33.47 4.07 37.64
CA MET A 129 -34.09 5.09 38.49
C MET A 129 -34.35 4.56 39.91
N SER A 130 -33.62 3.51 40.31
CA SER A 130 -33.70 2.95 41.66
C SER A 130 -32.37 2.31 42.08
N SER A 131 -31.71 2.98 43.03
CA SER A 131 -30.70 2.47 44.00
C SER A 131 -29.27 3.01 43.82
N SER A 132 -28.85 3.66 44.90
CA SER A 132 -27.65 4.46 45.15
C SER A 132 -26.36 3.68 45.47
N ASN A 133 -25.23 4.36 45.23
CA ASN A 133 -23.87 4.23 45.82
C ASN A 133 -22.98 3.04 45.41
N LEU A 134 -21.78 3.33 44.85
CA LEU A 134 -20.44 3.11 45.46
C LEU A 134 -19.23 3.34 44.49
N SER A 135 -18.31 4.21 44.93
CA SER A 135 -16.82 4.22 44.73
C SER A 135 -16.19 4.37 43.32
N SER A 136 -15.69 5.57 43.01
CA SER A 136 -15.22 6.04 41.68
C SER A 136 -13.70 6.06 41.42
N SER A 137 -12.87 5.20 42.03
CA SER A 137 -11.41 5.39 41.97
C SER A 137 -10.57 4.37 41.18
N ASN A 138 -11.15 3.46 40.37
CA ASN A 138 -10.32 2.37 39.76
C ASN A 138 -10.69 1.91 38.33
N LEU A 139 -10.96 2.84 37.40
CA LEU A 139 -11.34 2.49 36.01
C LEU A 139 -10.26 2.75 34.94
N ASN A 140 -9.18 3.48 35.24
CA ASN A 140 -8.23 3.94 34.20
C ASN A 140 -7.00 3.04 33.98
N SER A 141 -6.72 2.05 34.84
CA SER A 141 -5.54 1.17 34.72
C SER A 141 -5.79 -0.11 33.91
N ASN A 142 -7.05 -0.54 33.76
CA ASN A 142 -7.39 -1.85 33.19
C ASN A 142 -7.68 -1.84 31.69
N LEU A 143 -7.83 -0.68 31.04
CA LEU A 143 -8.16 -0.61 29.61
C LEU A 143 -6.92 -0.88 28.73
N ALA A 144 -5.76 -0.34 29.09
CA ALA A 144 -4.51 -0.56 28.35
C ALA A 144 -4.00 -2.01 28.49
N ALA A 145 -4.14 -2.60 29.68
CA ALA A 145 -3.74 -3.98 29.95
C ALA A 145 -4.63 -5.01 29.22
N ASN A 146 -5.95 -4.77 29.14
CA ASN A 146 -6.86 -5.65 28.41
C ASN A 146 -6.73 -5.53 26.88
N LEU A 147 -6.35 -4.36 26.35
CA LEU A 147 -6.05 -4.22 24.91
C LEU A 147 -4.78 -4.96 24.49
N ALA A 148 -3.76 -4.99 25.35
CA ALA A 148 -2.54 -5.75 25.10
C ALA A 148 -2.80 -7.28 25.13
N GLY A 149 -3.68 -7.74 26.02
CA GLY A 149 -4.08 -9.15 26.10
C GLY A 149 -4.87 -9.63 24.87
N SER A 150 -5.79 -8.81 24.36
CA SER A 150 -6.60 -9.17 23.18
C SER A 150 -5.81 -9.19 21.86
N LEU A 151 -4.64 -8.54 21.80
CA LEU A 151 -3.76 -8.51 20.61
C LEU A 151 -2.57 -9.49 20.73
N GLY A 152 -2.44 -10.19 21.87
CA GLY A 152 -1.23 -10.95 22.24
C GLY A 152 -1.21 -12.44 21.89
N GLU A 153 -2.31 -13.06 21.45
CA GLU A 153 -2.36 -14.53 21.34
C GLU A 153 -2.26 -15.12 19.92
N ASN A 154 -2.02 -14.30 18.89
CA ASN A 154 -1.81 -14.81 17.52
C ASN A 154 -0.39 -14.62 16.98
N PHE A 155 0.56 -14.24 17.83
CA PHE A 155 1.98 -14.16 17.46
C PHE A 155 2.88 -14.72 18.57
N SER A 156 2.78 -16.03 18.82
CA SER A 156 3.85 -16.80 19.43
C SER A 156 4.44 -17.77 18.42
N SER A 157 5.60 -17.37 17.87
CA SER A 157 6.76 -18.22 17.57
C SER A 157 6.52 -19.73 17.40
N SER A 158 6.49 -20.20 16.16
CA SER A 158 7.00 -21.51 15.80
C SER A 158 8.48 -21.38 15.40
N SER A 159 9.37 -21.54 16.37
CA SER A 159 10.78 -21.86 16.12
C SER A 159 10.99 -23.38 16.25
N SER A 160 11.28 -24.00 15.11
CA SER A 160 12.09 -25.20 14.87
C SER A 160 11.77 -26.52 15.60
N SER A 161 11.23 -27.48 14.83
CA SER A 161 11.66 -28.88 14.88
C SER A 161 12.03 -29.35 13.48
N SER A 162 13.25 -29.88 13.38
CA SER A 162 13.98 -30.32 12.20
C SER A 162 13.21 -31.33 11.32
N SER A 163 13.26 -31.13 10.00
CA SER A 163 13.14 -32.21 9.01
C SER A 163 13.83 -31.76 7.71
N SER A 164 15.02 -32.30 7.51
CA SER A 164 15.88 -32.13 6.34
C SER A 164 15.19 -32.68 5.10
N ASN A 165 14.95 -31.86 4.09
CA ASN A 165 14.71 -32.33 2.72
C ASN A 165 15.38 -31.37 1.72
N ASN A 166 16.18 -31.98 0.85
CA ASN A 166 17.07 -31.41 -0.15
C ASN A 166 16.41 -30.38 -1.09
N LEU A 167 17.02 -29.19 -1.23
CA LEU A 167 16.76 -28.25 -2.32
C LEU A 167 18.04 -27.60 -2.89
N ASN A 168 19.22 -28.19 -2.66
CA ASN A 168 20.49 -27.61 -3.10
C ASN A 168 20.92 -28.00 -4.53
N GLU A 169 19.98 -28.41 -5.40
CA GLU A 169 20.29 -28.75 -6.80
C GLU A 169 19.86 -27.70 -7.84
N GLY A 170 19.22 -26.59 -7.44
CA GLY A 170 18.65 -25.62 -8.40
C GLY A 170 19.50 -24.39 -8.73
N LEU A 171 20.52 -24.06 -7.92
CA LEU A 171 21.24 -22.78 -8.01
C LEU A 171 22.67 -22.91 -8.58
N SER A 172 23.21 -24.12 -8.69
CA SER A 172 24.51 -24.40 -9.30
C SER A 172 24.46 -24.53 -10.83
N ALA A 173 23.25 -24.66 -11.42
CA ALA A 173 23.06 -24.80 -12.87
C ALA A 173 23.01 -23.46 -13.63
N ALA A 174 22.54 -22.38 -13.00
CA ALA A 174 22.47 -21.06 -13.64
C ALA A 174 23.81 -20.30 -13.63
N ALA A 175 24.73 -20.66 -12.73
CA ALA A 175 26.04 -20.03 -12.59
C ALA A 175 27.16 -20.69 -13.43
N ARG A 176 26.84 -21.72 -14.23
CA ARG A 176 27.82 -22.46 -15.07
C ARG A 176 27.67 -22.24 -16.59
N ALA A 177 26.89 -21.25 -17.02
CA ALA A 177 26.66 -20.95 -18.43
C ALA A 177 27.37 -19.68 -18.95
N ALA A 178 28.32 -19.12 -18.20
CA ALA A 178 29.00 -17.85 -18.55
C ALA A 178 30.50 -17.99 -18.83
N GLU A 179 31.01 -19.19 -19.07
CA GLU A 179 32.41 -19.43 -19.42
C GLU A 179 32.53 -20.45 -20.55
N GLU A 180 32.17 -20.05 -21.77
CA GLU A 180 32.83 -20.56 -22.96
C GLU A 180 32.68 -19.52 -24.08
N GLY A 181 33.80 -19.00 -24.57
CA GLY A 181 33.83 -17.97 -25.59
C GLY A 181 33.56 -18.52 -26.99
N ALA A 182 32.80 -17.76 -27.79
CA ALA A 182 32.94 -17.70 -29.24
C ALA A 182 32.34 -16.38 -29.77
N PRO A 183 33.01 -15.68 -30.72
CA PRO A 183 32.61 -14.36 -31.21
C PRO A 183 31.76 -14.47 -32.49
N LEU A 184 30.76 -13.59 -32.64
CA LEU A 184 30.05 -13.38 -33.92
C LEU A 184 29.85 -11.86 -34.09
N ALA A 185 30.71 -11.20 -34.88
CA ALA A 185 30.62 -11.02 -36.34
C ALA A 185 29.74 -9.81 -36.72
N LEU A 186 30.44 -8.70 -37.04
CA LEU A 186 29.97 -7.61 -37.89
C LEU A 186 29.69 -8.15 -39.29
N GLU A 187 28.50 -7.91 -39.85
CA GLU A 187 28.16 -7.49 -41.23
C GLU A 187 26.69 -6.98 -41.13
N GLY A 188 26.25 -5.83 -41.63
CA GLY A 188 26.37 -5.27 -42.98
C GLY A 188 25.01 -5.41 -43.68
N GLU A 189 24.54 -4.36 -44.37
CA GLU A 189 23.24 -4.20 -45.08
C GLU A 189 22.06 -3.66 -44.22
N GLY A 190 21.30 -2.60 -44.54
CA GLY A 190 21.26 -1.74 -45.72
C GLY A 190 19.85 -1.09 -45.90
N GLY A 191 19.57 0.04 -45.22
CA GLY A 191 18.55 1.06 -45.57
C GLY A 191 17.03 0.70 -45.53
N PRO A 192 16.10 1.67 -45.74
CA PRO A 192 16.26 3.10 -46.02
C PRO A 192 15.64 4.06 -44.94
N PRO A 193 15.95 5.37 -44.98
CA PRO A 193 15.61 6.34 -43.95
C PRO A 193 14.24 7.03 -44.14
N LEU A 194 13.86 7.74 -43.07
CA LEU A 194 12.69 8.57 -42.80
C LEU A 194 12.19 9.43 -43.98
N SER A 195 10.86 9.65 -44.01
CA SER A 195 10.23 10.79 -44.70
C SER A 195 9.53 11.70 -43.68
N PHE A 196 9.56 12.99 -44.01
CA PHE A 196 9.29 14.18 -43.20
C PHE A 196 7.94 14.24 -42.47
#